data_AF-A0A847M0V8-F1
#
_entry.id   AF-A0A847M0V8-F1
#
_cell.length_a   1.000
_cell.length_b   1.000
_cell.length_c   1.000
_cell.angle_alpha   90.00
_cell.angle_beta   90.00
_cell.angle_gamma   90.00
#
_symmetry.space_group_name_H-M   'P 1'
#
loop_
_entity.id
_entity.type
_entity.pdbx_description
1 polymer ?
#
loop_
_entity_poly.entity_id
_entity_poly.type
_entity_poly.pdbx_seq_one_letter_code
_entity_poly.pdbx_strand_id
1 'polypeptide(L)'
;MFSHRVLAYSQPITTIKPGEYLVSQEDIIISTVLGSCIAVAMYDASNGIGGLNHFMLPGAFHPKRPPKPGQQGYPIIESDPQDFLEDSARYGMYAMEVLINGLLHLGARRNDLAAKVFGGASVLGFGRDGRRTVAQSNIEFVFEYLETEKIPIITSDVGGYEARKILFFVKEGKVLLKRIKGTFTDQIAQEEHLYEERLKAKPVDGSVHFFTEGQT
;
A
#
# COMPACT_ATOMS: atom_id res chain seq x y z
N MET A 1 -6.22 -18.78 -10.22
CA MET A 1 -4.99 -17.98 -10.42
C MET A 1 -4.70 -17.95 -11.91
N PHE A 2 -5.07 -16.88 -12.61
CA PHE A 2 -4.97 -16.81 -14.07
C PHE A 2 -3.57 -16.33 -14.47
N SER A 3 -2.73 -17.23 -15.00
CA SER A 3 -1.40 -16.92 -15.54
C SER A 3 -1.52 -16.65 -17.04
N HIS A 4 -1.53 -15.38 -17.45
CA HIS A 4 -1.40 -15.01 -18.86
C HIS A 4 0.08 -14.87 -19.21
N ARG A 5 0.62 -15.74 -20.08
CA ARG A 5 1.87 -15.46 -20.82
C ARG A 5 1.58 -14.33 -21.80
N VAL A 6 1.91 -13.10 -21.42
CA VAL A 6 1.94 -11.98 -22.36
C VAL A 6 3.15 -12.20 -23.25
N LEU A 7 2.98 -12.24 -24.57
CA LEU A 7 4.00 -12.56 -25.60
C LEU A 7 5.32 -11.76 -25.53
N ALA A 8 5.42 -10.75 -24.66
CA ALA A 8 6.61 -9.92 -24.46
C ALA A 8 7.57 -10.43 -23.36
N TYR A 9 7.12 -11.30 -22.45
CA TYR A 9 7.95 -11.76 -21.31
C TYR A 9 7.87 -13.27 -21.14
N SER A 10 9.02 -13.89 -20.86
CA SER A 10 9.13 -15.35 -20.64
C SER A 10 8.68 -15.76 -19.24
N GLN A 11 8.77 -14.85 -18.27
CA GLN A 11 8.41 -15.07 -16.88
C GLN A 11 6.89 -15.17 -16.68
N PRO A 12 6.41 -16.00 -15.73
CA PRO A 12 5.03 -15.94 -15.27
C PRO A 12 4.68 -14.55 -14.72
N ILE A 13 3.52 -14.01 -15.11
CA ILE A 13 3.03 -12.73 -14.62
C ILE A 13 1.85 -12.97 -13.70
N THR A 14 1.95 -12.49 -12.46
CA THR A 14 0.85 -12.51 -11.48
C THR A 14 0.39 -11.08 -11.22
N THR A 15 -0.90 -10.82 -11.39
CA THR A 15 -1.47 -9.48 -11.13
C THR A 15 -2.04 -9.43 -9.73
N ILE A 16 -1.65 -8.42 -8.97
CA ILE A 16 -2.21 -8.12 -7.64
C ILE A 16 -3.15 -6.89 -7.70
N LYS A 17 -4.15 -6.88 -6.83
CA LYS A 17 -5.19 -5.84 -6.70
C LYS A 17 -5.01 -5.01 -5.42
N PRO A 18 -5.74 -3.90 -5.24
CA PRO A 18 -5.76 -3.18 -3.97
C PRO A 18 -6.06 -4.11 -2.79
N GLY A 19 -5.23 -4.02 -1.73
CA GLY A 19 -5.29 -4.86 -0.55
C GLY A 19 -4.52 -6.18 -0.66
N GLU A 20 -3.97 -6.51 -1.84
CA GLU A 20 -3.16 -7.70 -2.05
C GLU A 20 -1.66 -7.38 -1.99
N TYR A 21 -0.87 -8.41 -1.69
CA TYR A 21 0.58 -8.38 -1.77
C TYR A 21 1.07 -9.74 -2.27
N LEU A 22 2.30 -9.76 -2.79
CA LEU A 22 2.98 -11.00 -3.16
C LEU A 22 4.47 -10.84 -2.88
N VAL A 23 5.05 -11.86 -2.24
CA VAL A 23 6.49 -12.01 -2.03
C VAL A 23 6.94 -13.27 -2.75
N SER A 24 8.16 -13.26 -3.31
CA SER A 24 8.71 -14.41 -3.98
C SER A 24 10.23 -14.35 -4.06
N GLN A 25 10.82 -15.52 -4.25
CA GLN A 25 12.22 -15.69 -4.65
C GLN A 25 12.33 -16.30 -6.06
N GLU A 26 11.20 -16.55 -6.73
CA GLU A 26 11.15 -17.15 -8.07
C GLU A 26 11.30 -16.09 -9.16
N ASP A 27 11.66 -16.52 -10.37
CA ASP A 27 11.73 -15.64 -11.55
C ASP A 27 10.33 -15.35 -12.11
N ILE A 28 9.62 -14.44 -11.43
CA ILE A 28 8.26 -14.01 -11.78
C ILE A 28 8.18 -12.48 -11.92
N ILE A 29 7.10 -12.04 -12.57
CA ILE A 29 6.73 -10.64 -12.65
C ILE A 29 5.45 -10.40 -11.85
N ILE A 30 5.49 -9.45 -10.93
CA ILE A 30 4.30 -8.98 -10.22
C ILE A 30 3.78 -7.72 -10.93
N SER A 31 2.53 -7.76 -11.38
CA SER A 31 1.88 -6.68 -12.14
C SER A 31 0.81 -6.01 -11.29
N THR A 32 0.69 -4.69 -11.38
CA THR A 32 -0.50 -3.99 -10.86
C THR A 32 -0.76 -2.67 -11.58
N VAL A 33 -1.97 -2.14 -11.41
CA VAL A 33 -2.42 -0.86 -11.97
C VAL A 33 -2.76 0.07 -10.82
N LEU A 34 -2.24 1.29 -10.86
CA LEU A 34 -2.31 2.26 -9.77
C LEU A 34 -2.93 3.56 -10.28
N GLY A 35 -4.01 3.99 -9.64
CA GLY A 35 -4.41 5.40 -9.62
C GLY A 35 -3.99 6.03 -8.30
N SER A 36 -4.92 6.35 -7.40
CA SER A 36 -4.67 6.97 -6.10
C SER A 36 -3.98 6.06 -5.08
N CYS A 37 -4.06 4.74 -5.25
CA CYS A 37 -3.33 3.75 -4.46
C CYS A 37 -1.81 3.89 -4.54
N ILE A 38 -1.10 3.27 -3.61
CA ILE A 38 0.35 3.12 -3.65
C ILE A 38 0.73 1.64 -3.75
N ALA A 39 1.75 1.35 -4.54
CA ALA A 39 2.47 0.09 -4.48
C ALA A 39 3.91 0.33 -4.04
N VAL A 40 4.37 -0.50 -3.11
CA VAL A 40 5.77 -0.57 -2.69
C VAL A 40 6.35 -1.88 -3.17
N ALA A 41 7.35 -1.78 -4.03
CA ALA A 41 8.23 -2.90 -4.35
C ALA A 41 9.40 -2.89 -3.37
N MET A 42 9.62 -3.98 -2.66
CA MET A 42 10.79 -4.18 -1.81
C MET A 42 11.64 -5.31 -2.36
N TYR A 43 12.95 -5.14 -2.28
CA TYR A 43 13.89 -6.08 -2.86
C TYR A 43 15.17 -6.16 -2.04
N ASP A 44 15.61 -7.38 -1.78
CA ASP A 44 16.93 -7.73 -1.28
C ASP A 44 17.78 -8.24 -2.46
N ALA A 45 18.76 -7.43 -2.86
CA ALA A 45 19.64 -7.73 -3.99
C ALA A 45 20.63 -8.87 -3.72
N SER A 46 20.98 -9.10 -2.45
CA SER A 46 21.93 -10.13 -2.06
C SER A 46 21.32 -11.53 -2.23
N ASN A 47 20.04 -11.66 -1.88
CA ASN A 47 19.33 -12.93 -1.89
C ASN A 47 18.41 -13.12 -3.11
N GLY A 48 18.18 -12.06 -3.90
CA GLY A 48 17.28 -12.12 -5.05
C GLY A 48 15.84 -12.41 -4.63
N ILE A 49 15.42 -11.80 -3.52
CA ILE A 49 14.09 -11.93 -2.92
C ILE A 49 13.40 -10.59 -3.05
N GLY A 50 12.17 -10.61 -3.53
CA GLY A 50 11.41 -9.38 -3.73
C GLY A 50 9.93 -9.57 -3.54
N GLY A 51 9.24 -8.46 -3.34
CA GLY A 51 7.80 -8.46 -3.20
C GLY A 51 7.20 -7.11 -3.56
N LEU A 52 5.91 -7.14 -3.81
CA LEU A 52 5.12 -5.98 -4.15
C LEU A 52 3.85 -6.01 -3.32
N ASN A 53 3.53 -4.91 -2.63
CA ASN A 53 2.19 -4.69 -2.12
C ASN A 53 1.43 -3.68 -3.00
N HIS A 54 0.13 -3.62 -2.81
CA HIS A 54 -0.73 -2.59 -3.37
C HIS A 54 -1.74 -2.19 -2.30
N PHE A 55 -1.54 -1.05 -1.66
CA PHE A 55 -2.43 -0.55 -0.61
C PHE A 55 -3.14 0.74 -1.01
N MET A 56 -4.27 0.98 -0.38
CA MET A 56 -4.99 2.24 -0.41
C MET A 56 -5.47 2.52 1.02
N LEU A 57 -5.26 3.74 1.51
CA LEU A 57 -5.82 4.16 2.80
C LEU A 57 -7.30 4.54 2.62
N PRO A 58 -8.18 4.26 3.60
CA PRO A 58 -9.43 4.98 3.74
C PRO A 58 -9.16 6.48 3.77
N GLY A 59 -9.99 7.27 3.10
CA GLY A 59 -9.72 8.71 2.95
C GLY A 59 -9.67 9.48 4.27
N ALA A 60 -8.87 10.55 4.24
CA ALA A 60 -8.60 11.58 5.27
C ALA A 60 -7.42 11.32 6.22
N PHE A 61 -6.18 11.51 5.71
CA PHE A 61 -5.03 11.85 6.56
C PHE A 61 -5.01 13.37 6.82
N HIS A 62 -5.44 13.77 8.02
CA HIS A 62 -5.17 15.07 8.61
C HIS A 62 -4.01 14.96 9.61
N PRO A 63 -2.76 15.26 9.24
CA PRO A 63 -1.67 15.38 10.19
C PRO A 63 -1.99 16.61 11.05
N LYS A 64 -2.44 16.37 12.29
CA LYS A 64 -2.57 17.47 13.24
C LYS A 64 -1.19 17.75 13.83
N ARG A 65 -0.85 19.04 13.71
CA ARG A 65 -0.10 19.92 14.64
C ARG A 65 0.80 19.24 15.69
N PRO A 66 1.99 19.80 15.95
CA PRO A 66 2.93 19.25 16.92
C PRO A 66 2.27 19.02 18.29
N PRO A 67 2.71 17.99 19.03
CA PRO A 67 2.12 17.64 20.32
C PRO A 67 2.18 18.84 21.27
N LYS A 68 1.11 19.03 22.05
CA LYS A 68 1.15 19.98 23.17
C LYS A 68 2.25 19.53 24.14
N PRO A 69 3.10 20.44 24.66
CA PRO A 69 4.12 20.06 25.63
C PRO A 69 3.49 19.42 26.86
N GLY A 70 3.92 18.19 27.23
CA GLY A 70 3.64 17.59 28.53
C GLY A 70 2.82 16.28 28.58
N GLN A 71 2.51 15.61 27.46
CA GLN A 71 1.90 14.27 27.52
C GLN A 71 2.92 13.19 27.14
N GLN A 72 3.26 12.34 28.11
CA GLN A 72 4.13 11.18 27.95
C GLN A 72 3.34 9.92 28.34
N GLY A 73 2.95 9.12 27.35
CA GLY A 73 2.25 7.83 27.54
C GLY A 73 1.17 7.58 26.50
N TYR A 74 1.13 6.33 25.98
CA TYR A 74 0.08 5.83 25.08
C TYR A 74 -1.24 5.60 25.85
N PRO A 75 -2.40 6.13 25.41
CA PRO A 75 -3.69 5.89 26.08
C PRO A 75 -4.46 4.69 25.52
N ILE A 76 -5.27 4.08 26.42
CA ILE A 76 -6.29 3.05 26.21
C ILE A 76 -7.55 3.68 25.57
N ILE A 77 -8.28 2.88 24.79
CA ILE A 77 -9.38 3.23 23.87
C ILE A 77 -10.69 3.54 24.61
N GLU A 78 -11.22 4.76 24.47
CA GLU A 78 -12.65 5.09 24.50
C GLU A 78 -12.93 5.93 23.23
N SER A 79 -13.77 5.42 22.34
CA SER A 79 -13.90 5.88 20.96
C SER A 79 -14.69 7.20 20.82
N ASP A 80 -14.03 8.19 20.22
CA ASP A 80 -14.57 9.48 19.74
C ASP A 80 -14.38 9.50 18.20
N PRO A 81 -15.29 10.07 17.38
CA PRO A 81 -15.19 10.24 15.91
C PRO A 81 -13.89 10.85 15.30
N GLN A 82 -12.80 10.94 16.07
CA GLN A 82 -11.41 11.17 15.62
C GLN A 82 -10.67 9.89 15.17
N ASP A 83 -11.28 8.70 15.27
CA ASP A 83 -10.69 7.38 14.97
C ASP A 83 -10.33 7.11 13.49
N PHE A 84 -10.83 7.88 12.52
CA PHE A 84 -10.58 7.64 11.09
C PHE A 84 -9.09 7.74 10.68
N LEU A 85 -8.32 8.53 11.44
CA LEU A 85 -6.88 8.71 11.21
C LEU A 85 -6.10 7.44 11.55
N GLU A 86 -6.52 6.76 12.62
CA GLU A 86 -5.87 5.58 13.18
C GLU A 86 -6.18 4.34 12.34
N ASP A 87 -7.42 4.20 11.88
CA ASP A 87 -7.82 3.11 11.00
C ASP A 87 -7.06 3.16 9.67
N SER A 88 -6.91 4.35 9.10
CA SER A 88 -6.22 4.53 7.83
C SER A 88 -4.75 4.13 7.90
N ALA A 89 -4.03 4.68 8.88
CA ALA A 89 -2.64 4.30 9.14
C ALA A 89 -2.52 2.80 9.42
N ARG A 90 -3.48 2.19 10.12
CA ARG A 90 -3.48 0.75 10.42
C ARG A 90 -3.52 -0.12 9.16
N TYR A 91 -4.28 0.27 8.13
CA TYR A 91 -4.28 -0.44 6.84
C TYR A 91 -2.94 -0.33 6.12
N GLY A 92 -2.40 0.89 6.02
CA GLY A 92 -1.09 1.12 5.41
C GLY A 92 0.01 0.35 6.13
N MET A 93 0.05 0.45 7.47
CA MET A 93 1.02 -0.25 8.31
C MET A 93 0.90 -1.76 8.14
N TYR A 94 -0.32 -2.31 8.21
CA TYR A 94 -0.54 -3.74 7.99
C TYR A 94 -0.01 -4.20 6.62
N ALA A 95 -0.30 -3.46 5.54
CA ALA A 95 0.16 -3.82 4.20
C ALA A 95 1.70 -3.77 4.06
N MET A 96 2.37 -2.89 4.79
CA MET A 96 3.84 -2.81 4.83
C MET A 96 4.45 -3.93 5.69
N GLU A 97 3.86 -4.19 6.86
CA GLU A 97 4.30 -5.23 7.78
C GLU A 97 4.19 -6.63 7.16
N VAL A 98 3.07 -6.95 6.51
CA VAL A 98 2.91 -8.27 5.86
C VAL A 98 3.90 -8.45 4.71
N LEU A 99 4.20 -7.38 3.97
CA LEU A 99 5.21 -7.41 2.92
C LEU A 99 6.60 -7.67 3.50
N ILE A 100 7.03 -6.86 4.48
CA ILE A 100 8.35 -7.00 5.10
C ILE A 100 8.50 -8.38 5.74
N ASN A 101 7.54 -8.79 6.57
CA ASN A 101 7.60 -10.08 7.25
C ASN A 101 7.58 -11.25 6.26
N GLY A 102 6.83 -11.14 5.17
CA GLY A 102 6.86 -12.12 4.08
C GLY A 102 8.24 -12.24 3.44
N LEU A 103 8.93 -11.11 3.20
CA LEU A 103 10.29 -11.12 2.65
C LEU A 103 11.30 -11.72 3.63
N LEU A 104 11.22 -11.33 4.91
CA LEU A 104 12.10 -11.87 5.95
C LEU A 104 11.89 -13.38 6.13
N HIS A 105 10.65 -13.86 6.04
CA HIS A 105 10.33 -15.30 6.09
C HIS A 105 10.96 -16.09 4.93
N LEU A 106 11.09 -15.47 3.74
CA LEU A 106 11.81 -16.05 2.61
C LEU A 106 13.34 -15.96 2.75
N GLY A 107 13.86 -15.32 3.80
CA GLY A 107 15.29 -15.19 4.06
C GLY A 107 15.91 -13.87 3.63
N ALA A 108 15.10 -12.86 3.26
CA ALA A 108 15.62 -11.52 3.01
C ALA A 108 16.22 -10.93 4.30
N ARG A 109 17.27 -10.12 4.16
CA ARG A 109 17.87 -9.41 5.29
C ARG A 109 17.29 -8.00 5.37
N ARG A 110 16.75 -7.63 6.54
CA ARG A 110 16.15 -6.31 6.77
C ARG A 110 17.07 -5.15 6.36
N ASN A 111 18.36 -5.26 6.66
CA ASN A 111 19.36 -4.23 6.33
C ASN A 111 19.70 -4.13 4.83
N ASP A 112 19.31 -5.13 4.04
CA ASP A 112 19.56 -5.18 2.59
C ASP A 112 18.31 -4.80 1.79
N LEU A 113 17.17 -4.58 2.46
CA LEU A 113 15.93 -4.19 1.79
C LEU A 113 16.06 -2.77 1.24
N ALA A 114 15.72 -2.62 -0.04
CA ALA A 114 15.52 -1.33 -0.67
C ALA A 114 14.08 -1.24 -1.22
N ALA A 115 13.49 -0.05 -1.14
CA ALA A 115 12.13 0.22 -1.57
C ALA A 115 12.07 1.01 -2.89
N LYS A 116 11.06 0.70 -3.69
CA LYS A 116 10.62 1.50 -4.84
C LYS A 116 9.14 1.79 -4.75
N VAL A 117 8.75 3.05 -4.89
CA VAL A 117 7.39 3.52 -4.56
C VAL A 117 6.69 4.07 -5.80
N PHE A 118 5.48 3.59 -6.08
CA PHE A 118 4.71 3.99 -7.26
C PHE A 118 3.25 4.28 -6.93
N GLY A 119 2.61 5.18 -7.69
CA GLY A 119 1.16 5.43 -7.60
C GLY A 119 0.78 6.82 -7.08
N GLY A 120 -0.33 6.95 -6.37
CA GLY A 120 -0.78 8.22 -5.83
C GLY A 120 -1.21 9.23 -6.90
N ALA A 121 -1.72 8.77 -8.05
CA ALA A 121 -2.33 9.64 -9.04
C ALA A 121 -3.65 10.23 -8.51
N SER A 122 -3.88 11.52 -8.73
CA SER A 122 -5.19 12.13 -8.54
C SER A 122 -6.03 11.99 -9.82
N VAL A 123 -6.50 10.77 -10.11
CA VAL A 123 -7.17 10.42 -11.37
C VAL A 123 -8.53 11.12 -11.53
N LEU A 124 -9.25 11.32 -10.43
CA LEU A 124 -10.61 11.90 -10.40
C LEU A 124 -10.65 13.44 -10.47
N GLY A 125 -9.51 14.11 -10.65
CA GLY A 125 -9.44 15.56 -10.53
C GLY A 125 -9.66 16.05 -9.10
N PHE A 126 -9.36 17.33 -8.85
CA PHE A 126 -9.35 17.95 -7.53
C PHE A 126 -10.59 17.58 -6.70
N GLY A 127 -10.37 17.14 -5.45
CA GLY A 127 -11.43 17.02 -4.46
C GLY A 127 -12.19 18.33 -4.39
N ARG A 128 -13.50 18.28 -4.65
CA ARG A 128 -14.39 19.45 -4.83
C ARG A 128 -14.45 20.44 -3.65
N ASP A 129 -13.78 20.16 -2.53
CA ASP A 129 -13.92 20.89 -1.27
C ASP A 129 -12.58 21.34 -0.61
N GLY A 130 -11.45 21.35 -1.32
CA GLY A 130 -10.17 21.80 -0.72
C GLY A 130 -9.63 20.90 0.40
N ARG A 131 -10.20 19.69 0.56
CA ARG A 131 -9.69 18.62 1.42
C ARG A 131 -8.53 17.89 0.74
N ARG A 132 -7.56 17.40 1.53
CA ARG A 132 -6.49 16.53 1.02
C ARG A 132 -7.09 15.31 0.32
N THR A 133 -6.51 14.95 -0.82
CA THR A 133 -6.94 13.78 -1.57
C THR A 133 -6.41 12.49 -0.92
N VAL A 134 -7.10 11.38 -1.16
CA VAL A 134 -6.63 10.03 -0.76
C VAL A 134 -5.23 9.76 -1.30
N ALA A 135 -4.97 10.16 -2.55
CA ALA A 135 -3.66 10.07 -3.18
C ALA A 135 -2.54 10.75 -2.35
N GLN A 136 -2.75 12.00 -1.92
CA GLN A 136 -1.75 12.71 -1.12
C GLN A 136 -1.52 12.05 0.24
N SER A 137 -2.59 11.55 0.86
CA SER A 137 -2.53 10.83 2.14
C SER A 137 -1.70 9.55 2.02
N ASN A 138 -1.92 8.77 0.96
CA ASN A 138 -1.18 7.54 0.68
C ASN A 138 0.31 7.81 0.45
N ILE A 139 0.63 8.90 -0.27
CA ILE A 139 2.00 9.34 -0.53
C ILE A 139 2.68 9.71 0.80
N GLU A 140 2.10 10.60 1.59
CA GLU A 140 2.72 11.04 2.84
C GLU A 140 2.99 9.86 3.78
N PHE A 141 2.00 8.97 3.95
CA PHE A 141 2.13 7.78 4.78
C PHE A 141 3.33 6.90 4.36
N VAL A 142 3.46 6.57 3.06
CA VAL A 142 4.51 5.63 2.62
C VAL A 142 5.91 6.20 2.81
N PHE A 143 6.09 7.50 2.59
CA PHE A 143 7.38 8.16 2.79
C PHE A 143 7.73 8.21 4.28
N GLU A 144 6.78 8.60 5.13
CA GLU A 144 6.98 8.65 6.60
C GLU A 144 7.27 7.25 7.17
N TYR A 145 6.53 6.22 6.73
CA TYR A 145 6.73 4.85 7.16
C TYR A 145 8.13 4.34 6.78
N LEU A 146 8.54 4.51 5.51
CA LEU A 146 9.85 4.02 5.04
C LEU A 146 11.03 4.75 5.69
N GLU A 147 10.88 6.05 5.96
CA GLU A 147 11.85 6.83 6.72
C GLU A 147 11.98 6.31 8.16
N THR A 148 10.85 6.08 8.84
CA THR A 148 10.81 5.56 10.21
C THR A 148 11.45 4.17 10.31
N GLU A 149 11.14 3.29 9.36
CA GLU A 149 11.71 1.94 9.28
C GLU A 149 13.15 1.89 8.76
N LYS A 150 13.70 3.05 8.37
CA LYS A 150 15.07 3.20 7.81
C LYS A 150 15.29 2.33 6.57
N ILE A 151 14.25 2.14 5.75
CA ILE A 151 14.34 1.41 4.49
C ILE A 151 14.60 2.42 3.38
N PRO A 152 15.75 2.38 2.70
CA PRO A 152 16.09 3.36 1.67
C PRO A 152 15.14 3.26 0.47
N ILE A 153 14.64 4.42 0.03
CA ILE A 153 13.89 4.55 -1.22
C ILE A 153 14.89 4.81 -2.35
N ILE A 154 15.06 3.82 -3.24
CA ILE A 154 16.00 3.92 -4.37
C ILE A 154 15.35 4.45 -5.65
N THR A 155 14.02 4.44 -5.74
CA THR A 155 13.26 4.97 -6.87
C THR A 155 11.85 5.30 -6.44
N SER A 156 11.30 6.41 -6.94
CA SER A 156 9.87 6.70 -6.78
C SER A 156 9.30 7.39 -8.01
N ASP A 157 8.09 7.01 -8.41
CA ASP A 157 7.23 7.78 -9.32
C ASP A 157 5.85 7.85 -8.66
N VAL A 158 5.54 8.97 -8.02
CA VAL A 158 4.29 9.20 -7.28
C VAL A 158 3.59 10.48 -7.75
N GLY A 159 2.30 10.64 -7.46
CA GLY A 159 1.57 11.87 -7.77
C GLY A 159 1.11 11.97 -9.22
N GLY A 160 0.77 13.18 -9.68
CA GLY A 160 0.28 13.42 -11.04
C GLY A 160 -1.18 13.00 -11.25
N TYR A 161 -1.63 12.97 -12.51
CA TYR A 161 -3.03 12.75 -12.88
C TYR A 161 -3.25 11.48 -13.71
N GLU A 162 -2.15 10.83 -14.12
CA GLU A 162 -2.21 9.64 -14.95
C GLU A 162 -2.08 8.39 -14.07
N ALA A 163 -3.01 7.46 -14.25
CA ALA A 163 -2.85 6.11 -13.72
C ALA A 163 -1.64 5.44 -14.39
N ARG A 164 -1.06 4.45 -13.71
CA ARG A 164 0.13 3.74 -14.21
C ARG A 164 0.02 2.25 -13.96
N LYS A 165 0.44 1.48 -14.95
CA LYS A 165 0.70 0.05 -14.80
C LYS A 165 2.17 -0.14 -14.47
N ILE A 166 2.46 -0.94 -13.46
CA ILE A 166 3.82 -1.37 -13.12
C ILE A 166 3.98 -2.87 -13.30
N LEU A 167 5.19 -3.26 -13.72
CA LEU A 167 5.66 -4.64 -13.75
C LEU A 167 6.94 -4.70 -12.92
N PHE A 168 6.88 -5.40 -11.79
CA PHE A 168 8.01 -5.65 -10.91
C PHE A 168 8.62 -7.02 -11.20
N PHE A 169 9.87 -7.03 -11.62
CA PHE A 169 10.65 -8.22 -11.90
C PHE A 169 11.35 -8.62 -10.61
N VAL A 170 10.89 -9.72 -10.00
CA VAL A 170 11.27 -10.08 -8.62
C VAL A 170 12.76 -10.35 -8.51
N LYS A 171 13.33 -11.14 -9.43
CA LYS A 171 14.72 -11.55 -9.35
C LYS A 171 15.70 -10.41 -9.54
N GLU A 172 15.40 -9.44 -10.39
CA GLU A 172 16.27 -8.31 -10.70
C GLU A 172 15.98 -7.07 -9.87
N GLY A 173 14.88 -7.06 -9.11
CA GLY A 173 14.40 -5.87 -8.42
C GLY A 173 14.01 -4.73 -9.35
N LYS A 174 13.80 -4.98 -10.65
CA LYS A 174 13.53 -3.95 -11.67
C LYS A 174 12.04 -3.65 -11.75
N VAL A 175 11.69 -2.40 -12.05
CA VAL A 175 10.31 -1.99 -12.30
C VAL A 175 10.22 -1.35 -13.66
N LEU A 176 9.27 -1.83 -14.48
CA LEU A 176 8.82 -1.13 -15.68
C LEU A 176 7.52 -0.41 -15.37
N LEU A 177 7.43 0.85 -15.77
CA LEU A 177 6.27 1.69 -15.56
C LEU A 177 5.72 2.16 -16.91
N LYS A 178 4.41 2.03 -17.09
CA LYS A 178 3.68 2.57 -18.24
C LYS A 178 2.51 3.42 -17.75
N ARG A 179 2.51 4.70 -18.11
CA ARG A 179 1.35 5.57 -17.89
C ARG A 179 0.20 5.17 -18.81
N ILE A 180 -1.01 5.22 -18.27
CA ILE A 180 -2.25 4.82 -18.93
C ILE A 180 -3.01 6.09 -19.32
N LYS A 181 -3.52 6.12 -20.55
CA LYS A 181 -4.28 7.25 -21.12
C LYS A 181 -5.62 6.77 -21.67
N GLY A 182 -6.61 7.66 -21.71
CA GLY A 182 -7.91 7.42 -22.35
C GLY A 182 -8.91 6.67 -21.48
N THR A 183 -9.79 5.87 -22.10
CA THR A 183 -10.95 5.20 -21.47
C THR A 183 -10.64 4.31 -20.27
N PHE A 184 -9.42 3.78 -20.18
CA PHE A 184 -8.98 2.97 -19.06
C PHE A 184 -8.83 3.79 -17.77
N THR A 185 -8.58 5.09 -17.90
CA THR A 185 -8.52 6.04 -16.79
C THR A 185 -9.89 6.19 -16.12
N ASP A 186 -10.98 6.21 -16.90
CA ASP A 186 -12.34 6.33 -16.39
C ASP A 186 -12.77 5.09 -15.60
N GLN A 187 -12.35 3.90 -16.04
CA GLN A 187 -12.61 2.64 -15.33
C GLN A 187 -11.91 2.60 -13.97
N ILE A 188 -10.65 3.05 -13.90
CA ILE A 188 -9.89 3.14 -12.65
C ILE A 188 -10.57 4.13 -11.70
N ALA A 189 -10.96 5.29 -12.20
CA ALA A 189 -11.68 6.29 -11.43
C ALA A 189 -12.98 5.73 -10.82
N GLN A 190 -13.74 4.94 -11.59
CA GLN A 190 -14.95 4.28 -11.09
C GLN A 190 -14.64 3.20 -10.05
N GLU A 191 -13.61 2.38 -10.26
CA GLU A 191 -13.21 1.33 -9.31
C GLU A 191 -12.74 1.93 -7.98
N GLU A 192 -11.98 3.02 -8.02
CA GLU A 192 -11.54 3.75 -6.83
C GLU A 192 -12.73 4.33 -6.05
N HIS A 193 -13.69 4.96 -6.73
CA HIS A 193 -14.88 5.49 -6.08
C HIS A 193 -15.69 4.39 -5.39
N LEU A 194 -15.91 3.24 -6.05
CA LEU A 194 -16.61 2.10 -5.47
C LEU A 194 -15.85 1.44 -4.31
N TYR A 195 -14.52 1.52 -4.32
CA TYR A 195 -13.70 1.03 -3.22
C TYR A 195 -13.77 1.96 -2.00
N GLU A 196 -13.69 3.27 -2.21
CA GLU A 196 -13.86 4.28 -1.17
C GLU A 196 -15.23 4.19 -0.49
N GLU A 197 -16.31 4.00 -1.26
CA GLU A 197 -17.66 3.80 -0.72
C GLU A 197 -17.75 2.56 0.17
N ARG A 198 -17.10 1.46 -0.25
CA ARG A 198 -17.05 0.21 0.54
C ARG A 198 -16.27 0.38 1.85
N LEU A 199 -15.20 1.16 1.86
CA LEU A 199 -14.46 1.47 3.08
C LEU A 199 -15.28 2.32 4.04
N LYS A 200 -16.09 3.27 3.55
CA LYS A 200 -16.99 4.07 4.40
C LYS A 200 -18.18 3.28 4.96
N ALA A 201 -18.58 2.19 4.29
CA ALA A 201 -19.80 1.44 4.62
C ALA A 201 -19.61 0.28 5.61
N LYS A 202 -18.38 -0.14 5.95
CA LYS A 202 -18.16 -1.21 6.92
C LYS A 202 -18.01 -0.64 8.35
N PRO A 203 -18.92 -0.94 9.29
CA PRO A 203 -18.58 -0.84 10.70
C PRO A 203 -17.57 -1.95 11.03
N VAL A 204 -16.49 -1.61 11.73
CA VAL A 204 -15.53 -2.58 12.28
C VAL A 204 -16.25 -3.34 13.39
N ASP A 205 -16.84 -4.49 13.06
CA ASP A 205 -17.42 -5.39 14.07
C ASP A 205 -16.28 -6.00 14.89
N GLY A 206 -16.07 -5.45 16.08
CA GLY A 206 -15.07 -5.85 17.06
C GLY A 206 -15.65 -6.73 18.16
N SER A 207 -16.38 -7.79 17.82
CA SER A 207 -16.80 -8.80 18.81
C SER A 207 -15.64 -9.75 19.14
N VAL A 208 -14.81 -9.35 20.09
CA VAL A 208 -13.86 -10.27 20.77
C VAL A 208 -14.67 -11.12 21.75
N HIS A 209 -14.86 -12.41 21.43
CA HIS A 209 -15.36 -13.38 22.38
C HIS A 209 -14.24 -13.82 23.32
N PHE A 210 -14.30 -13.41 24.59
CA PHE A 210 -13.45 -13.96 25.64
C PHE A 210 -13.94 -15.37 25.99
N PHE A 211 -13.09 -16.39 25.79
CA PHE A 211 -13.27 -17.69 26.43
C PHE A 211 -12.87 -17.54 27.90
N THR A 212 -13.82 -17.61 28.81
CA THR A 212 -13.51 -17.81 30.24
C THR A 212 -13.12 -19.26 30.45
N GLU A 213 -11.88 -19.50 30.85
CA GLU A 213 -11.39 -20.78 31.32
C GLU A 213 -12.20 -21.28 32.53
N GLY A 214 -12.52 -22.57 32.49
CA GLY A 214 -12.71 -23.47 33.63
C GLY A 214 -13.44 -22.95 34.87
N GLN A 215 -14.68 -23.39 35.06
CA GLN A 215 -15.13 -23.74 36.41
C GLN A 215 -15.30 -25.26 36.51
N THR A 216 -14.58 -25.77 37.52
CA THR A 216 -14.54 -27.12 38.09
C THR A 216 -15.89 -27.76 38.34
#